data_AF-A0A8K0U1Q4-F1
#
_entry.id   AF-A0A8K0U1Q4-F1
#
_cell.length_a   1.000
_cell.length_b   1.000
_cell.length_c   1.000
_cell.angle_alpha   90.00
_cell.angle_beta   90.00
_cell.angle_gamma   90.00
#
_symmetry.space_group_name_H-M   'P 1'
#
loop_
_entity.id
_entity.type
_entity.pdbx_description
1 polymer ?
#
loop_
_entity_poly.entity_id
_entity_poly.type
_entity_poly.pdbx_seq_one_letter_code
_entity_poly.pdbx_strand_id
1 'polypeptide(L)'
;MANTTLATLDYDFATTTLAFFRLKEVAAAAATLLIYDYATSFSEEVDHFWNGDWTVSRVLYFSIRYLSLAWALLQVFGELIRILNVKDACST
;
A
#
# COMPACT_ATOMS: atom_id res chain seq x y z
N MET A 1 -4.59 -43.42 -3.19
CA MET A 1 -4.80 -42.39 -2.14
C MET A 1 -3.80 -41.22 -2.18
N ALA A 2 -2.57 -41.37 -2.71
CA ALA A 2 -1.59 -40.26 -2.75
C ALA A 2 -1.86 -39.17 -3.84
N ASN A 3 -2.52 -39.51 -4.95
CA ASN A 3 -2.76 -38.56 -6.05
C ASN A 3 -3.78 -37.46 -5.67
N THR A 4 -4.76 -37.81 -4.84
CA THR A 4 -5.78 -36.89 -4.34
C THR A 4 -5.22 -35.83 -3.39
N THR A 5 -4.21 -36.17 -2.58
CA THR A 5 -3.59 -35.22 -1.64
C THR A 5 -2.63 -34.25 -2.34
N LEU A 6 -1.97 -34.70 -3.41
CA LEU A 6 -1.13 -33.84 -4.25
C LEU A 6 -1.97 -32.82 -5.01
N ALA A 7 -3.08 -33.26 -5.61
CA ALA A 7 -4.01 -32.37 -6.33
C ALA A 7 -4.63 -31.29 -5.42
N THR A 8 -4.93 -31.62 -4.15
CA THR A 8 -5.41 -30.62 -3.19
C THR A 8 -4.34 -29.61 -2.79
N LEU A 9 -3.08 -30.03 -2.65
CA LEU A 9 -1.96 -29.13 -2.34
C LEU A 9 -1.68 -28.15 -3.49
N ASP A 10 -1.72 -28.63 -4.73
CA ASP A 10 -1.52 -27.79 -5.91
C ASP A 10 -2.63 -26.73 -6.05
N TYR A 11 -3.88 -27.11 -5.75
CA TYR A 11 -5.02 -26.18 -5.75
C TYR A 11 -4.92 -25.12 -4.64
N ASP A 12 -4.51 -25.52 -3.43
CA ASP A 12 -4.37 -24.62 -2.29
C ASP A 12 -3.21 -23.61 -2.52
N PHE A 13 -2.14 -24.06 -3.15
CA PHE A 13 -1.03 -23.20 -3.59
C PHE A 13 -1.47 -22.21 -4.68
N ALA A 14 -2.20 -22.68 -5.69
CA ALA A 14 -2.70 -21.83 -6.78
C ALA A 14 -3.70 -20.78 -6.28
N THR A 15 -4.60 -21.13 -5.37
CA THR A 15 -5.55 -20.17 -4.78
C THR A 15 -4.86 -19.14 -3.88
N THR A 16 -3.87 -19.57 -3.11
CA THR A 16 -3.06 -18.69 -2.27
C THR A 16 -2.28 -17.67 -3.11
N THR A 17 -1.62 -18.11 -4.19
CA THR A 17 -0.87 -17.21 -5.09
C THR A 17 -1.79 -16.21 -5.79
N LEU A 18 -2.94 -16.65 -6.28
CA LEU A 18 -3.96 -15.77 -6.86
C LEU A 18 -4.48 -14.74 -5.85
N ALA A 19 -4.73 -15.15 -4.59
CA ALA A 19 -5.14 -14.24 -3.54
C ALA A 19 -4.09 -13.14 -3.29
N PHE A 20 -2.80 -13.49 -3.29
CA PHE A 20 -1.72 -12.51 -3.15
C PHE A 20 -1.71 -11.47 -4.28
N PHE A 21 -1.90 -11.88 -5.54
CA PHE A 21 -1.98 -10.92 -6.65
C PHE A 21 -3.16 -9.96 -6.51
N ARG A 22 -4.32 -10.46 -6.09
CA ARG A 22 -5.52 -9.64 -5.88
C ARG A 22 -5.36 -8.65 -4.75
N LEU A 23 -4.72 -9.06 -3.65
CA LEU A 23 -4.44 -8.17 -2.52
C LEU A 23 -3.51 -7.02 -2.92
N LYS A 24 -2.55 -7.25 -3.82
CA LYS A 24 -1.66 -6.19 -4.33
C LYS A 24 -2.39 -5.15 -5.16
N GLU A 25 -3.29 -5.57 -6.04
CA GLU A 25 -4.10 -4.65 -6.85
C GLU A 25 -5.02 -3.80 -5.96
N VAL A 26 -5.66 -4.43 -4.97
CA VAL A 26 -6.51 -3.73 -3.99
C VAL A 26 -5.70 -2.77 -3.13
N ALA A 27 -4.50 -3.15 -2.69
CA ALA A 27 -3.62 -2.28 -1.91
C ALA A 27 -3.19 -1.05 -2.73
N ALA A 28 -2.86 -1.22 -4.01
CA ALA A 28 -2.52 -0.10 -4.89
C ALA A 28 -3.72 0.84 -5.10
N ALA A 29 -4.92 0.29 -5.35
CA ALA A 29 -6.14 1.08 -5.48
C ALA A 29 -6.53 1.81 -4.18
N ALA A 30 -6.35 1.16 -3.02
CA ALA A 30 -6.59 1.78 -1.72
C ALA A 30 -5.58 2.90 -1.44
N ALA A 31 -4.31 2.71 -1.82
CA ALA A 31 -3.29 3.73 -1.67
C ALA A 31 -3.56 4.97 -2.54
N THR A 32 -4.00 4.80 -3.79
CA THR A 32 -4.36 5.95 -4.65
C THR A 32 -5.56 6.70 -4.10
N LEU A 33 -6.55 5.98 -3.55
CA LEU A 33 -7.72 6.58 -2.92
C LEU A 33 -7.34 7.34 -1.64
N LEU A 34 -6.44 6.79 -0.83
CA LEU A 34 -5.87 7.49 0.34
C LEU A 34 -5.13 8.77 -0.07
N ILE A 35 -4.28 8.72 -1.10
CA ILE A 35 -3.56 9.91 -1.58
C ILE A 35 -4.55 10.97 -2.07
N TYR A 36 -5.62 10.56 -2.76
CA TYR A 36 -6.65 11.47 -3.25
C TYR A 36 -7.41 12.14 -2.09
N ASP A 37 -7.80 11.38 -1.07
CA ASP A 37 -8.46 11.89 0.12
C ASP A 37 -7.56 12.88 0.89
N TYR A 38 -6.26 12.60 0.95
CA TYR A 38 -5.27 13.54 1.49
C TYR A 38 -5.17 14.82 0.68
N ALA A 39 -5.01 14.72 -0.64
CA ALA A 39 -4.87 15.91 -1.49
C ALA A 39 -6.08 16.85 -1.37
N THR A 40 -7.28 16.27 -1.23
CA THR A 40 -8.53 17.04 -1.11
C THR A 40 -8.63 17.72 0.26
N SER A 41 -8.33 17.00 1.34
CA SER A 41 -8.39 17.53 2.72
C SER A 41 -7.19 18.42 3.10
N PHE A 42 -6.05 18.28 2.42
CA PHE A 42 -4.84 19.05 2.69
C PHE A 42 -5.02 20.56 2.45
N SER A 43 -5.83 20.95 1.46
CA SER A 43 -6.08 22.38 1.18
C SER A 43 -6.74 23.08 2.37
N GLU A 44 -7.73 22.46 2.99
CA GLU A 44 -8.42 23.01 4.15
C GLU A 44 -7.56 22.93 5.41
N GLU A 45 -6.76 21.86 5.55
CA GLU A 45 -5.80 21.73 6.64
C GLU A 45 -4.70 22.78 6.60
N VAL A 46 -4.17 23.12 5.43
CA VAL A 46 -3.15 24.18 5.34
C VAL A 46 -3.73 25.52 5.78
N ASP A 47 -4.93 25.89 5.31
CA ASP A 47 -5.52 27.18 5.67
C ASP A 47 -5.88 27.29 7.15
N HIS A 48 -6.44 26.23 7.76
CA HIS A 48 -6.88 26.26 9.16
C HIS A 48 -5.80 25.84 10.17
N PHE A 49 -4.91 24.90 9.83
CA PHE A 49 -3.92 24.36 10.76
C PHE A 49 -2.53 25.00 10.64
N TRP A 50 -2.12 25.52 9.48
CA TRP A 50 -0.77 26.10 9.35
C TRP A 50 -0.69 27.56 9.80
N ASN A 51 -1.82 28.28 9.85
CA ASN A 51 -1.89 29.66 10.34
C ASN A 51 -2.15 29.79 11.85
N GLY A 52 -2.40 28.68 12.57
CA GLY A 52 -2.71 28.69 14.00
C GLY A 52 -1.62 28.08 14.89
N ASP A 53 -1.69 28.34 16.19
CA ASP A 53 -0.70 27.86 17.17
C ASP A 53 -0.53 26.32 17.14
N TRP A 54 0.73 25.88 17.18
CA TRP A 54 1.11 24.48 17.17
C TRP A 54 0.79 23.81 18.51
N THR A 55 -0.34 23.10 18.59
CA THR A 55 -0.70 22.29 19.76
C THR A 55 -0.20 20.85 19.63
N VAL A 56 0.12 20.21 20.75
CA VAL A 56 0.63 18.81 20.80
C VAL A 56 -0.34 17.83 20.13
N SER A 57 -1.65 18.01 20.32
CA SER A 57 -2.68 17.19 19.67
C SER A 57 -2.64 17.28 18.14
N ARG A 58 -2.25 18.44 17.60
CA ARG A 58 -2.12 18.70 16.17
C ARG A 58 -0.91 17.95 15.60
N VAL A 59 0.23 18.01 16.29
CA VAL A 59 1.44 17.25 15.91
C VAL A 59 1.18 15.75 15.96
N LEU A 60 0.44 15.26 16.95
CA LEU A 60 0.08 13.85 17.05
C LEU A 60 -0.82 13.43 15.87
N TYR A 61 -1.81 14.26 15.53
CA TYR A 61 -2.69 14.04 14.38
C TYR A 61 -1.89 14.00 13.07
N PHE A 62 -1.02 14.98 12.83
CA PHE A 62 -0.09 14.99 11.70
C PHE A 62 0.82 13.76 11.70
N SER A 63 1.34 13.33 12.84
CA SER A 63 2.23 12.17 12.90
C SER A 63 1.51 10.90 12.47
N ILE A 64 0.34 10.61 13.06
CA ILE A 64 -0.45 9.41 12.73
C ILE A 64 -0.85 9.43 11.24
N ARG A 65 -1.25 10.61 10.75
CA ARG A 65 -1.72 10.82 9.39
C ARG A 65 -0.57 10.70 8.37
N TYR A 66 0.55 11.39 8.55
CA TYR A 66 1.63 11.35 7.55
C TYR A 66 2.50 10.09 7.64
N LEU A 67 2.61 9.44 8.81
CA LEU A 67 3.29 8.15 8.94
C LEU A 67 2.53 7.03 8.23
N SER A 68 1.20 6.99 8.35
CA SER A 68 0.39 5.99 7.66
C SER A 68 0.41 6.17 6.14
N LEU A 69 0.39 7.41 5.66
CA LEU A 69 0.60 7.72 4.24
C LEU A 69 2.00 7.29 3.77
N ALA A 70 3.04 7.63 4.52
CA ALA A 70 4.42 7.25 4.20
C ALA A 70 4.58 5.72 4.16
N TRP A 71 3.96 5.00 5.09
CA TRP A 71 3.96 3.54 5.11
C TRP A 71 3.26 2.96 3.87
N ALA A 72 2.08 3.47 3.51
CA ALA A 72 1.35 3.02 2.32
C ALA A 72 2.14 3.28 1.03
N LEU A 73 2.77 4.46 0.92
CA LEU A 73 3.65 4.78 -0.21
C LEU A 73 4.85 3.85 -0.27
N LEU A 74 5.51 3.60 0.86
CA LEU A 74 6.69 2.73 0.92
C LEU A 74 6.35 1.28 0.51
N GLN A 75 5.16 0.78 0.86
CA GLN A 75 4.69 -0.52 0.36
C GLN A 75 4.51 -0.53 -1.17
N VAL A 76 3.82 0.47 -1.73
CA VAL A 76 3.59 0.56 -3.18
C VAL A 76 4.90 0.73 -3.95
N PHE A 77 5.78 1.64 -3.50
CA PHE A 77 7.09 1.86 -4.12
C PHE A 77 8.02 0.65 -3.97
N GLY A 78 7.99 -0.05 -2.84
CA GLY A 78 8.77 -1.27 -2.63
C GLY A 78 8.40 -2.38 -3.61
N GLU A 79 7.10 -2.55 -3.88
CA GLU A 79 6.63 -3.49 -4.90
C GLU A 79 7.00 -3.05 -6.32
N LEU A 80 6.92 -1.75 -6.62
CA LEU A 80 7.34 -1.20 -7.91
C LEU A 80 8.84 -1.45 -8.18
N ILE A 81 9.70 -1.19 -7.19
CA ILE A 81 11.15 -1.41 -7.28
C ILE A 81 11.46 -2.90 -7.50
N ARG A 82 10.73 -3.82 -6.86
CA ARG A 82 10.88 -5.25 -7.09
C ARG A 82 10.56 -5.65 -8.52
N ILE A 83 9.47 -5.12 -9.09
CA ILE A 83 9.07 -5.39 -10.47
C ILE A 83 10.12 -4.89 -11.46
N LEU A 84 10.67 -3.68 -11.23
CA LEU A 84 11.72 -3.12 -12.07
C LEU A 84 12.99 -3.99 -12.04
N ASN A 85 13.46 -4.38 -10.85
CA ASN A 85 14.63 -5.26 -10.72
C ASN A 85 14.44 -6.64 -11.38
N VAL A 86 13.23 -7.21 -11.30
CA VAL A 86 12.92 -8.49 -11.98
C VAL A 86 12.93 -8.33 -13.50
N LYS A 87 12.43 -7.21 -14.01
CA LYS A 87 12.42 -6.93 -15.45
C LYS A 87 13.85 -6.80 -16.00
N ASP A 88 14.74 -6.14 -15.25
CA ASP A 88 16.15 -6.00 -15.61
C ASP A 88 16.86 -7.37 -15.64
N ALA A 89 16.51 -8.28 -14.72
CA ALA A 89 17.05 -9.64 -14.69
C ALA A 89 16.58 -10.53 -15.84
N CYS A 90 15.44 -10.22 -16.48
CA CYS A 90 14.88 -11.02 -17.58
C CYS A 90 15.40 -10.57 -18.97
N SER A 91 16.07 -9.42 -19.06
CA SER A 91 16.57 -8.85 -20.32
C SER A 91 18.06 -9.14 -20.60
N THR A 92 18.76 -9.87 -19.73
CA THR A 92 20.17 -10.27 -19.88
C THR A 92 20.26 -11.77 -20.16
#